data_AF-A0AAV9EKJ5-F1
#
_entry.id   AF-A0AAV9EKJ5-F1
#
_cell.length_a   1.000
_cell.length_b   1.000
_cell.length_c   1.000
_cell.angle_alpha   90.00
_cell.angle_beta   90.00
_cell.angle_gamma   90.00
#
_symmetry.space_group_name_H-M   'P 1'
#
loop_
_entity.id
_entity.type
_entity.pdbx_description
1 polymer ?
#
loop_
_entity_poly.entity_id
_entity_poly.type
_entity_poly.pdbx_seq_one_letter_code
_entity_poly.pdbx_strand_id
1 'polypeptide(L)'
;MAGVIVIFDFDKTIIDNNSDNWVVNSLGATALFEKLLPTMPWNSLMTILRHHGLFDYFSEINTNPGFVDDEGKLRIQPYHDFFNSASHGCKNLCPPNMCKGLIIKRIQDSMISEGKKRIIYLGDGKGDYCPSLKLGEGDFMMPRKNYPVWELIISNPPLLKAEIHEWSDAKELEKVLLKLINIVLSAEKKTPDLPSMDWKFQSVSRFPHEAFLQVLRVPH
;
A
#
# COMPACT_ATOMS: atom_id res chain seq x y z
N MET A 1 14.30 9.29 12.49
CA MET A 1 13.31 8.61 11.63
C MET A 1 13.96 8.29 10.30
N ALA A 2 13.65 7.16 9.66
CA ALA A 2 14.17 6.86 8.33
C ALA A 2 13.74 7.95 7.33
N GLY A 3 14.64 8.42 6.46
CA GLY A 3 14.32 9.43 5.45
C GLY A 3 13.68 8.85 4.19
N VAL A 4 13.15 7.62 4.27
CA VAL A 4 12.40 6.96 3.19
C VAL A 4 10.99 6.59 3.66
N ILE A 5 10.01 6.77 2.79
CA ILE A 5 8.65 6.26 2.95
C ILE A 5 8.33 5.38 1.76
N VAL A 6 7.84 4.18 2.04
CA VAL A 6 7.40 3.25 1.01
C VAL A 6 5.88 3.18 1.05
N ILE A 7 5.26 3.45 -0.08
CA ILE A 7 3.81 3.45 -0.24
C ILE A 7 3.46 2.33 -1.19
N PHE A 8 2.70 1.37 -0.68
CA PHE A 8 2.21 0.24 -1.45
C PHE A 8 0.75 0.48 -1.80
N ASP A 9 0.47 0.58 -3.09
CA ASP A 9 -0.89 0.56 -3.59
C ASP A 9 -1.02 -0.58 -4.60
N PHE A 10 -1.88 -1.54 -4.26
CA PHE A 10 -2.23 -2.63 -5.16
C PHE A 10 -3.75 -2.73 -5.16
N ASP A 11 -4.39 -2.21 -6.21
CA ASP A 11 -5.84 -2.36 -6.39
C ASP A 11 -6.20 -3.86 -6.55
N LYS A 12 -5.31 -4.63 -7.20
CA LYS A 12 -5.41 -6.07 -7.42
C LYS A 12 -4.03 -6.75 -7.47
N THR A 13 -3.55 -7.17 -6.29
CA THR A 13 -2.54 -8.22 -6.08
C THR A 13 -1.10 -8.04 -6.62
N ILE A 14 -0.13 -8.18 -5.70
CA ILE A 14 1.31 -8.37 -5.95
C ILE A 14 1.62 -9.65 -6.77
N ILE A 15 0.66 -10.57 -6.86
CA ILE A 15 0.78 -11.89 -7.51
C ILE A 15 -0.31 -11.92 -8.60
N ASP A 16 -0.02 -12.36 -9.82
CA ASP A 16 -0.92 -12.36 -11.02
C ASP A 16 -2.23 -13.18 -10.88
N ASN A 17 -2.97 -13.01 -9.80
CA ASN A 17 -4.25 -13.65 -9.58
C ASN A 17 -5.01 -12.89 -8.52
N ASN A 18 -6.31 -12.64 -8.74
CA ASN A 18 -7.18 -12.11 -7.70
C ASN A 18 -7.04 -12.99 -6.46
N SER A 19 -6.45 -12.46 -5.38
CA SER A 19 -6.12 -13.21 -4.16
C SER A 19 -7.37 -13.82 -3.54
N ASP A 20 -8.49 -13.12 -3.66
CA ASP A 20 -9.80 -13.58 -3.19
C ASP A 20 -10.25 -14.81 -3.98
N ASN A 21 -9.96 -14.85 -5.30
CA ASN A 21 -10.34 -15.99 -6.14
C ASN A 21 -9.33 -17.14 -6.08
N TRP A 22 -8.02 -16.85 -5.98
CA TRP A 22 -6.99 -17.87 -6.03
C TRP A 22 -6.98 -18.75 -4.78
N VAL A 23 -7.06 -18.14 -3.59
CA VAL A 23 -7.12 -18.88 -2.31
C VAL A 23 -8.34 -19.79 -2.27
N VAL A 24 -9.47 -19.28 -2.75
CA VAL A 24 -10.75 -19.97 -2.76
C VAL A 24 -10.78 -21.12 -3.77
N ASN A 25 -10.23 -20.91 -4.96
CA ASN A 25 -10.16 -21.92 -6.00
C ASN A 25 -9.13 -23.02 -5.69
N SER A 26 -7.97 -22.67 -5.14
CA SER A 26 -6.92 -23.65 -4.79
C SER A 26 -7.29 -24.54 -3.59
N LEU A 27 -8.21 -24.11 -2.73
CA LEU A 27 -8.71 -24.89 -1.59
C LEU A 27 -10.04 -25.62 -1.88
N GLY A 28 -10.58 -25.50 -3.10
CA GLY A 28 -11.89 -26.06 -3.45
C GLY A 28 -13.05 -25.45 -2.65
N ALA A 29 -12.85 -24.25 -2.12
CA ALA A 29 -13.77 -23.60 -1.18
C ALA A 29 -14.73 -22.62 -1.88
N THR A 30 -14.82 -22.63 -3.21
CA THR A 30 -15.61 -21.66 -4.01
C THR A 30 -17.05 -21.55 -3.56
N ALA A 31 -17.77 -22.65 -3.39
CA ALA A 31 -19.15 -22.63 -2.92
C ALA A 31 -19.30 -22.14 -1.46
N LEU A 32 -18.31 -22.41 -0.60
CA LEU A 32 -18.29 -21.96 0.79
C LEU A 32 -17.98 -20.47 0.88
N PHE A 33 -17.05 -19.98 0.06
CA PHE A 33 -16.70 -18.57 -0.04
C PHE A 33 -17.84 -17.74 -0.61
N GLU A 34 -18.52 -18.19 -1.68
CA GLU A 34 -19.71 -17.53 -2.21
C GLU A 34 -20.85 -17.45 -1.18
N LYS A 35 -20.97 -18.44 -0.30
CA LYS A 35 -21.96 -18.48 0.78
C LYS A 35 -21.60 -17.55 1.95
N LEU A 36 -20.31 -17.36 2.23
CA LEU A 36 -19.80 -16.52 3.32
C LEU A 36 -19.50 -15.08 2.88
N LEU A 37 -19.42 -14.83 1.57
CA LEU A 37 -19.24 -13.50 0.98
C LEU A 37 -20.20 -12.45 1.56
N PRO A 38 -21.50 -12.76 1.81
CA PRO A 38 -22.45 -11.81 2.39
C PRO A 38 -22.22 -11.54 3.89
N THR A 39 -21.47 -12.39 4.60
CA THR A 39 -21.26 -12.33 6.05
C THR A 39 -19.83 -11.95 6.44
N MET A 40 -18.89 -11.98 5.48
CA MET A 40 -17.51 -11.55 5.69
C MET A 40 -17.41 -10.02 5.55
N PRO A 41 -16.87 -9.31 6.57
CA PRO A 41 -16.56 -7.90 6.42
C PRO A 41 -15.51 -7.73 5.31
N TRP A 42 -15.79 -6.85 4.34
CA TRP A 42 -14.91 -6.58 3.19
C TRP A 42 -13.60 -5.85 3.55
N ASN A 43 -13.33 -5.70 4.85
CA ASN A 43 -12.08 -5.26 5.45
C ASN A 43 -10.98 -6.36 5.31
N SER A 44 -11.05 -7.18 4.26
CA SER A 44 -10.25 -8.40 4.07
C SER A 44 -8.77 -8.11 4.25
N LEU A 45 -8.27 -6.99 3.72
CA LEU A 45 -6.87 -6.58 3.91
C LEU A 45 -6.50 -6.43 5.38
N MET A 46 -7.29 -5.72 6.20
CA MET A 46 -6.95 -5.51 7.62
C MET A 46 -6.99 -6.83 8.40
N THR A 47 -7.97 -7.66 8.11
CA THR A 47 -8.11 -8.99 8.70
C THR A 47 -6.95 -9.90 8.29
N ILE A 48 -6.58 -9.91 7.00
CA ILE A 48 -5.46 -10.68 6.45
C ILE A 48 -4.14 -10.18 7.06
N LEU A 49 -3.90 -8.87 7.08
CA LEU A 49 -2.70 -8.28 7.67
C LEU A 49 -2.57 -8.63 9.15
N ARG A 50 -3.67 -8.56 9.93
CA ARG A 50 -3.64 -8.97 11.34
C ARG A 50 -3.43 -10.46 11.50
N HIS A 51 -4.11 -11.28 10.71
CA HIS A 51 -4.00 -12.73 10.76
C HIS A 51 -2.57 -13.21 10.48
N HIS A 52 -1.87 -12.54 9.56
CA HIS A 52 -0.47 -12.84 9.22
C HIS A 52 0.55 -12.06 10.07
N GLY A 53 0.11 -11.26 11.06
CA GLY A 53 1.01 -10.44 11.88
C GLY A 53 1.75 -9.34 11.11
N LEU A 54 1.22 -8.92 9.97
CA LEU A 54 1.78 -7.88 9.09
C LEU A 54 1.23 -6.47 9.39
N PHE A 55 0.15 -6.37 10.16
CA PHE A 55 -0.50 -5.08 10.44
C PHE A 55 0.44 -4.06 11.07
N ASP A 56 1.27 -4.50 12.02
CA ASP A 56 2.18 -3.62 12.78
C ASP A 56 3.40 -3.14 11.97
N TYR A 57 3.56 -3.59 10.71
CA TYR A 57 4.60 -3.09 9.81
C TYR A 57 4.19 -1.83 9.05
N PHE A 58 2.91 -1.44 9.10
CA PHE A 58 2.41 -0.24 8.45
C PHE A 58 2.24 0.88 9.48
N SER A 59 2.88 2.03 9.22
CA SER A 59 2.69 3.23 10.04
C SER A 59 1.34 3.91 9.77
N GLU A 60 0.76 3.70 8.59
CA GLU A 60 -0.46 4.34 8.15
C GLU A 60 -1.18 3.48 7.11
N ILE A 61 -2.52 3.46 7.15
CA ILE A 61 -3.37 2.75 6.20
C ILE A 61 -4.48 3.70 5.75
N ASN A 62 -4.61 3.89 4.45
CA ASN A 62 -5.63 4.74 3.85
C ASN A 62 -6.61 3.90 3.04
N THR A 63 -7.88 3.91 3.42
CA THR A 63 -8.95 3.18 2.73
C THR A 63 -10.27 3.92 2.95
N ASN A 64 -11.25 3.70 2.07
CA ASN A 64 -12.61 4.17 2.32
C ASN A 64 -13.08 3.62 3.68
N PRO A 65 -13.41 4.48 4.64
CA PRO A 65 -13.79 4.02 5.98
C PRO A 65 -15.04 3.16 5.90
N GLY A 66 -15.05 2.06 6.65
CA GLY A 66 -16.17 1.14 6.69
C GLY A 66 -16.43 0.61 8.08
N PHE A 67 -17.69 0.38 8.41
CA PHE A 67 -18.15 -0.19 9.67
C PHE A 67 -19.39 -1.05 9.44
N VAL A 68 -19.67 -1.96 10.36
CA VAL A 68 -20.92 -2.73 10.38
C VAL A 68 -21.90 -1.98 11.26
N ASP A 69 -23.10 -1.68 10.75
CA ASP A 69 -24.14 -0.99 11.50
C ASP A 69 -24.92 -1.93 12.44
N ASP A 70 -25.84 -1.37 13.22
CA ASP A 70 -26.66 -2.11 14.19
C ASP A 70 -27.58 -3.16 13.54
N GLU A 71 -27.79 -3.07 12.21
CA GLU A 71 -28.55 -4.05 11.42
C GLU A 71 -27.65 -5.17 10.85
N GLY A 72 -26.36 -5.17 11.18
CA GLY A 72 -25.38 -6.12 10.66
C GLY A 72 -24.95 -5.85 9.21
N LYS A 73 -25.25 -4.66 8.65
CA LYS A 73 -24.89 -4.31 7.27
C LYS A 73 -23.58 -3.56 7.22
N LEU A 74 -22.74 -3.90 6.24
CA LEU A 74 -21.53 -3.15 5.95
C LEU A 74 -21.88 -1.79 5.33
N ARG A 75 -21.43 -0.73 5.99
CA ARG A 75 -21.49 0.65 5.50
C ARG A 75 -20.09 1.08 5.10
N ILE A 76 -19.96 1.58 3.86
CA ILE A 76 -18.71 2.16 3.35
C ILE A 76 -18.97 3.64 3.11
N GLN A 77 -18.14 4.48 3.69
CA GLN A 77 -18.15 5.91 3.51
C GLN A 77 -17.00 6.30 2.56
N PRO A 78 -17.17 7.37 1.77
CA PRO A 78 -16.09 7.82 0.92
C PRO A 78 -14.96 8.41 1.75
N TYR A 79 -13.72 8.19 1.31
CA TYR A 79 -12.55 8.76 1.96
C TYR A 79 -12.54 10.30 1.91
N HIS A 80 -12.90 10.86 0.75
CA HIS A 80 -13.13 12.30 0.58
C HIS A 80 -14.62 12.59 0.59
N ASP A 81 -15.05 13.61 1.33
CA ASP A 81 -16.43 14.11 1.22
C ASP A 81 -16.61 14.78 -0.14
N PHE A 82 -17.16 14.05 -1.11
CA PHE A 82 -17.49 14.59 -2.44
C PHE A 82 -18.96 14.98 -2.59
N PHE A 83 -19.77 14.82 -1.54
CA PHE A 83 -21.18 15.19 -1.57
C PHE A 83 -21.35 16.69 -1.30
N ASN A 84 -20.49 17.26 -0.44
CA ASN A 84 -20.56 18.67 -0.04
C ASN A 84 -19.38 19.53 -0.50
N SER A 85 -18.34 18.92 -1.09
CA SER A 85 -17.14 19.64 -1.53
C SER A 85 -16.99 19.67 -3.05
N ALA A 86 -16.24 20.66 -3.54
CA ALA A 86 -15.87 20.75 -4.94
C ALA A 86 -15.01 19.56 -5.35
N SER A 87 -15.08 19.16 -6.63
CA SER A 87 -14.23 18.07 -7.13
C SER A 87 -12.75 18.39 -6.87
N HIS A 88 -11.95 17.35 -6.63
CA HIS A 88 -10.51 17.47 -6.36
C HIS A 88 -9.68 17.93 -7.58
N GLY A 89 -10.31 18.44 -8.65
CA GLY A 89 -9.66 19.04 -9.81
C GLY A 89 -8.83 18.10 -10.69
N CYS A 90 -8.82 16.79 -10.40
CA CYS A 90 -8.05 15.82 -11.17
C CYS A 90 -8.88 15.37 -12.37
N LYS A 91 -8.79 16.12 -13.48
CA LYS A 91 -9.45 15.94 -14.80
C LYS A 91 -9.91 14.51 -15.15
N ASN A 92 -10.91 13.98 -14.43
CA ASN A 92 -11.41 12.61 -14.48
C ASN A 92 -10.36 11.49 -14.30
N LEU A 93 -9.22 11.77 -13.65
CA LEU A 93 -8.18 10.76 -13.38
C LEU A 93 -8.47 9.91 -12.14
N CYS A 94 -9.26 10.42 -11.20
CA CYS A 94 -9.53 9.75 -9.94
C CYS A 94 -11.02 9.63 -9.70
N PRO A 95 -11.44 8.58 -8.98
CA PRO A 95 -12.82 8.47 -8.55
C PRO A 95 -13.09 9.51 -7.45
N PRO A 96 -14.34 10.00 -7.33
CA PRO A 96 -14.68 11.07 -6.39
C PRO A 96 -14.51 10.65 -4.93
N ASN A 97 -14.66 9.35 -4.62
CA ASN A 97 -14.59 8.84 -3.26
C ASN A 97 -13.17 8.81 -2.67
N MET A 98 -12.13 8.55 -3.47
CA MET A 98 -10.76 8.38 -2.96
C MET A 98 -9.71 8.71 -4.03
N CYS A 99 -9.20 9.94 -3.98
CA CYS A 99 -8.08 10.39 -4.80
C CYS A 99 -6.76 10.10 -4.06
N LYS A 100 -6.00 9.11 -4.56
CA LYS A 100 -4.67 8.76 -4.04
C LYS A 100 -3.68 9.92 -4.15
N GLY A 101 -3.81 10.77 -5.17
CA GLY A 101 -2.98 11.98 -5.31
C GLY A 101 -3.20 13.01 -4.20
N LEU A 102 -4.41 13.13 -3.63
CA LEU A 102 -4.63 13.97 -2.45
C LEU A 102 -4.04 13.35 -1.18
N ILE A 103 -4.08 12.03 -1.07
CA ILE A 103 -3.46 11.30 0.04
C ILE A 103 -1.95 11.51 0.04
N ILE A 104 -1.29 11.39 -1.12
CA ILE A 104 0.15 11.68 -1.25
C ILE A 104 0.50 13.10 -0.84
N LYS A 105 -0.29 14.09 -1.25
CA LYS A 105 -0.08 15.48 -0.83
C LYS A 105 -0.19 15.63 0.69
N ARG A 106 -1.21 15.05 1.33
CA ARG A 106 -1.34 15.07 2.79
C ARG A 106 -0.12 14.45 3.47
N ILE A 107 0.35 13.31 2.97
CA ILE A 107 1.55 12.63 3.48
C ILE A 107 2.77 13.56 3.34
N GLN A 108 2.99 14.16 2.17
CA GLN A 108 4.07 15.13 1.95
C GLN A 108 3.98 16.34 2.91
N ASP A 109 2.78 16.91 3.07
CA ASP A 109 2.54 18.07 3.93
C ASP A 109 2.83 17.76 5.41
N SER A 110 2.50 16.54 5.87
CA SER A 110 2.79 16.09 7.23
C SER A 110 4.29 15.99 7.55
N MET A 111 5.14 15.98 6.52
CA MET A 111 6.58 15.74 6.64
C MET A 111 7.41 17.01 6.49
N ILE A 112 6.78 18.16 6.21
CA ILE A 112 7.48 19.43 5.99
C ILE A 112 8.40 19.78 7.17
N SER A 113 7.98 19.49 8.41
CA SER A 113 8.75 19.76 9.63
C SER A 113 9.79 18.68 9.97
N GLU A 114 9.77 17.53 9.30
CA GLU A 114 10.61 16.36 9.63
C GLU A 114 11.85 16.22 8.73
N GLY A 115 12.09 17.19 7.86
CA GLY A 115 13.16 17.17 6.86
C GLY A 115 12.75 16.49 5.55
N LYS A 116 13.60 16.57 4.53
CA LYS A 116 13.30 16.01 3.19
C LYS A 116 13.31 14.47 3.24
N LYS A 117 12.13 13.87 3.32
CA LYS A 117 11.94 12.42 3.11
C LYS A 117 11.74 12.11 1.62
N ARG A 118 12.22 10.95 1.19
CA ARG A 118 12.08 10.42 -0.18
C ARG A 118 10.93 9.43 -0.20
N ILE A 119 10.03 9.56 -1.17
CA ILE A 119 8.90 8.65 -1.35
C ILE A 119 9.26 7.60 -2.39
N ILE A 120 8.96 6.33 -2.10
CA ILE A 120 8.93 5.23 -3.06
C ILE A 120 7.46 4.79 -3.17
N TYR A 121 6.83 5.06 -4.31
CA TYR A 121 5.45 4.64 -4.56
C TYR A 121 5.43 3.40 -5.46
N LEU A 122 4.75 2.34 -5.03
CA LEU A 122 4.51 1.13 -5.82
C LEU A 122 3.05 1.11 -6.25
N GLY A 123 2.80 0.83 -7.53
CA GLY A 123 1.44 0.80 -8.09
C GLY A 123 1.36 0.03 -9.40
N ASP A 124 0.15 -0.39 -9.76
CA ASP A 124 -0.15 -1.10 -11.00
C ASP A 124 -1.40 -0.57 -11.71
N GLY A 125 -2.35 -0.02 -10.97
CA GLY A 125 -3.65 0.39 -11.46
C GLY A 125 -3.66 1.78 -12.09
N LYS A 126 -4.66 2.06 -12.94
CA LYS A 126 -4.86 3.40 -13.52
C LYS A 126 -4.98 4.49 -12.43
N GLY A 127 -5.51 4.14 -11.26
CA GLY A 127 -5.63 5.03 -10.10
C GLY A 127 -4.30 5.56 -9.57
N ASP A 128 -3.18 4.88 -9.87
CA ASP A 128 -1.84 5.23 -9.42
C ASP A 128 -1.15 6.30 -10.28
N TYR A 129 -1.75 6.65 -11.43
CA TYR A 129 -1.18 7.69 -12.27
C TYR A 129 -1.27 9.07 -11.60
N CYS A 130 -2.39 9.39 -10.94
CA CYS A 130 -2.54 10.66 -10.24
C CYS A 130 -1.52 10.89 -9.12
N PRO A 131 -1.30 9.95 -8.16
CA PRO A 131 -0.26 10.09 -7.16
C PRO A 131 1.14 10.13 -7.77
N SER A 132 1.40 9.40 -8.86
CA SER A 132 2.69 9.46 -9.58
C SER A 132 3.05 10.88 -10.03
N LEU A 133 2.06 11.67 -10.47
CA LEU A 133 2.24 13.08 -10.87
C LEU A 133 2.48 14.03 -9.69
N LYS A 134 2.30 13.57 -8.44
CA LYS A 134 2.57 14.36 -7.22
C LYS A 134 3.96 14.12 -6.64
N LEU A 135 4.62 13.06 -7.09
CA LEU A 135 6.00 12.77 -6.68
C LEU A 135 6.96 13.82 -7.26
N GLY A 136 7.95 14.20 -6.47
CA GLY A 136 8.93 15.23 -6.79
C GLY A 136 10.27 14.67 -7.26
N GLU A 137 11.22 15.58 -7.49
CA GLU A 137 12.59 15.21 -7.83
C GLU A 137 13.29 14.48 -6.67
N GLY A 138 13.82 13.31 -6.97
CA GLY A 138 14.44 12.39 -6.03
C GLY A 138 13.48 11.35 -5.43
N ASP A 139 12.16 11.49 -5.64
CA ASP A 139 11.22 10.41 -5.34
C ASP A 139 11.31 9.32 -6.41
N PHE A 140 10.77 8.14 -6.09
CA PHE A 140 10.76 6.98 -6.97
C PHE A 140 9.33 6.50 -7.22
N MET A 141 9.00 6.26 -8.47
CA MET A 141 7.79 5.55 -8.89
C MET A 141 8.16 4.15 -9.37
N MET A 142 7.52 3.12 -8.82
CA MET A 142 7.73 1.72 -9.15
C MET A 142 6.47 1.11 -9.80
N PRO A 143 6.24 1.39 -11.10
CA PRO A 143 5.06 0.89 -11.80
C PRO A 143 5.23 -0.58 -12.18
N ARG A 144 4.19 -1.39 -12.01
CA ARG A 144 4.20 -2.76 -12.53
C ARG A 144 4.21 -2.75 -14.06
N LYS A 145 5.18 -3.43 -14.65
CA LYS A 145 5.38 -3.46 -16.10
C LYS A 145 4.18 -4.08 -16.80
N ASN A 146 3.78 -3.50 -17.94
CA ASN A 146 2.61 -3.92 -18.75
C ASN A 146 1.25 -3.79 -18.03
N TYR A 147 1.18 -2.99 -16.97
CA TYR A 147 -0.08 -2.66 -16.29
C TYR A 147 -0.47 -1.19 -16.54
N PRO A 148 -1.75 -0.81 -16.30
CA PRO A 148 -2.27 0.50 -16.72
C PRO A 148 -1.46 1.72 -16.28
N VAL A 149 -0.89 1.76 -15.07
CA VAL A 149 -0.06 2.91 -14.65
C VAL A 149 1.23 2.98 -15.45
N TRP A 150 1.86 1.85 -15.75
CA TRP A 150 3.08 1.78 -16.55
C TRP A 150 2.82 2.30 -17.96
N GLU A 151 1.73 1.85 -18.60
CA GLU A 151 1.32 2.32 -19.93
C GLU A 151 1.11 3.84 -20.00
N LEU A 152 0.46 4.41 -18.98
CA LEU A 152 0.23 5.86 -18.90
C LEU A 152 1.53 6.65 -18.70
N ILE A 153 2.46 6.11 -17.91
CA ILE A 153 3.76 6.72 -17.66
C ILE A 153 4.61 6.71 -18.93
N ILE A 154 4.75 5.57 -19.61
CA ILE A 154 5.57 5.47 -20.84
C ILE A 154 4.98 6.28 -21.99
N SER A 155 3.67 6.51 -22.00
CA SER A 155 3.00 7.32 -23.03
C SER A 155 3.30 8.82 -22.87
N ASN A 156 3.57 9.29 -21.64
CA ASN A 156 3.91 10.69 -21.37
C ASN A 156 5.00 10.85 -20.28
N PRO A 157 6.23 10.34 -20.50
CA PRO A 157 7.27 10.33 -19.46
C PRO A 157 7.63 11.71 -18.89
N PRO A 158 7.71 12.80 -19.69
CA PRO A 158 8.09 14.12 -19.18
C PRO A 158 7.15 14.73 -18.13
N LEU A 159 5.96 14.18 -17.93
CA LEU A 159 5.02 14.66 -16.90
C LEU A 159 5.41 14.22 -15.48
N LEU A 160 6.25 13.19 -15.34
CA LEU A 160 6.71 12.68 -14.06
C LEU A 160 8.06 13.31 -13.70
N LYS A 161 8.16 13.77 -12.45
CA LYS A 161 9.42 14.27 -11.88
C LYS A 161 10.21 13.19 -11.13
N ALA A 162 9.53 12.13 -10.70
CA ALA A 162 10.15 11.01 -10.00
C ALA A 162 10.92 10.09 -10.96
N GLU A 163 11.94 9.43 -10.42
CA GLU A 163 12.66 8.38 -11.13
C GLU A 163 11.78 7.12 -11.24
N ILE A 164 11.73 6.52 -12.44
CA ILE A 164 10.83 5.39 -12.73
C ILE A 164 11.62 4.07 -12.68
N HIS A 165 11.14 3.12 -11.87
CA HIS A 165 11.74 1.79 -11.71
C HIS A 165 10.69 0.68 -11.81
N GLU A 166 10.48 0.19 -13.03
CA GLU A 166 9.52 -0.88 -13.29
C GLU A 166 9.91 -2.24 -12.69
N TRP A 167 8.91 -3.07 -12.42
CA TRP A 167 9.06 -4.46 -11.96
C TRP A 167 8.00 -5.34 -12.63
N SER A 168 8.32 -6.61 -12.88
CA SER A 168 7.42 -7.54 -13.57
C SER A 168 6.87 -8.62 -12.62
N ASP A 169 7.66 -9.02 -11.62
CA ASP A 169 7.33 -10.07 -10.67
C ASP A 169 7.81 -9.73 -9.24
N ALA A 170 7.45 -10.57 -8.26
CA ALA A 170 7.79 -10.35 -6.86
C ALA A 170 9.30 -10.32 -6.58
N LYS A 171 10.11 -11.08 -7.33
CA LYS A 171 11.56 -11.12 -7.16
C LYS A 171 12.22 -9.85 -7.70
N GLU A 172 11.74 -9.35 -8.83
CA GLU A 172 12.15 -8.05 -9.35
C GLU A 172 11.71 -6.92 -8.43
N LEU A 173 10.47 -6.94 -7.93
CA LEU A 173 9.96 -5.97 -6.97
C LEU A 173 10.86 -5.90 -5.74
N GLU A 174 11.14 -7.03 -5.09
CA GLU A 174 12.02 -7.11 -3.92
C GLU A 174 13.41 -6.51 -4.23
N LYS A 175 14.03 -6.96 -5.32
CA LYS A 175 15.37 -6.52 -5.73
C LYS A 175 15.42 -5.00 -5.97
N VAL A 176 14.45 -4.46 -6.68
CA VAL A 176 14.39 -3.03 -7.02
C VAL A 176 14.11 -2.22 -5.76
N LEU A 177 13.12 -2.60 -4.96
CA LEU A 177 12.75 -1.91 -3.74
C LEU A 177 13.92 -1.82 -2.75
N LEU A 178 14.58 -2.95 -2.47
CA LEU A 178 15.74 -2.98 -1.58
C LEU A 178 16.91 -2.14 -2.12
N LYS A 179 17.14 -2.14 -3.44
CA LYS A 179 18.14 -1.26 -4.05
C LYS A 179 17.82 0.22 -3.80
N LEU A 180 16.57 0.65 -4.01
CA LEU A 180 16.16 2.04 -3.82
C LEU A 180 16.23 2.49 -2.36
N ILE A 181 15.78 1.63 -1.44
CA ILE A 181 15.91 1.88 0.01
C ILE A 181 17.39 2.08 0.37
N ASN A 182 18.28 1.21 -0.10
CA ASN A 182 19.72 1.32 0.16
C ASN A 182 20.34 2.59 -0.43
N ILE A 183 19.87 3.06 -1.60
CA ILE A 183 20.31 4.33 -2.19
C ILE A 183 19.95 5.50 -1.27
N VAL A 184 18.71 5.55 -0.77
CA VAL A 184 18.26 6.63 0.13
C VAL A 184 19.06 6.62 1.43
N LEU A 185 19.16 5.46 2.08
CA LEU A 185 19.90 5.31 3.34
C LEU A 185 21.40 5.60 3.20
N SER A 186 21.99 5.34 2.03
CA SER A 186 23.41 5.64 1.77
C SER A 186 23.66 7.12 1.50
N ALA A 187 22.68 7.83 0.93
CA ALA A 187 22.76 9.28 0.75
C ALA A 187 22.69 10.02 2.09
N GLU A 188 21.87 9.55 3.03
CA GLU A 188 21.77 10.07 4.40
C GLU A 188 23.08 9.94 5.19
N LYS A 189 23.85 8.86 4.98
CA LYS A 189 25.15 8.66 5.67
C LYS A 189 26.26 9.58 5.16
N LYS A 190 26.11 10.19 3.98
CA LYS A 190 27.14 11.03 3.35
C LYS A 190 27.00 12.52 3.68
N THR A 191 25.91 12.93 4.33
CA THR A 191 25.73 14.30 4.84
C THR A 191 26.44 14.45 6.20
N PRO A 192 27.39 15.38 6.40
CA PRO A 192 28.10 15.53 7.68
C PRO A 192 27.22 16.07 8.83
N ASP A 193 26.93 15.18 9.78
CA ASP A 193 26.62 15.21 11.23
C ASP A 193 25.54 16.09 11.93
N LEU A 194 24.67 15.40 12.70
CA LEU A 194 24.61 15.46 14.19
C LEU A 194 24.12 14.11 14.78
N PRO A 195 24.44 13.78 16.04
CA PRO A 195 25.19 12.58 16.43
C PRO A 195 24.40 11.25 16.31
N SER A 196 25.12 10.22 15.87
CA SER A 196 24.74 8.81 15.89
C SER A 196 24.29 8.37 17.29
N MET A 197 23.01 8.05 17.44
CA MET A 197 22.57 7.12 18.47
C MET A 197 22.62 5.72 17.86
N ASP A 198 23.62 4.95 18.29
CA ASP A 198 23.85 3.57 17.91
C ASP A 198 22.60 2.72 18.21
N TRP A 199 21.77 2.49 17.19
CA TRP A 199 20.78 1.43 17.27
C TRP A 199 21.51 0.10 17.07
N LYS A 200 21.91 -0.51 18.18
CA LYS A 200 22.30 -1.91 18.16
C LYS A 200 21.06 -2.70 17.72
N PHE A 201 21.17 -3.43 16.61
CA PHE A 201 20.29 -4.55 16.30
C PHE A 201 20.31 -5.47 17.54
N GLN A 202 19.32 -5.34 18.42
CA GLN A 202 19.04 -6.39 19.37
C GLN A 202 18.35 -7.47 18.55
N SER A 203 19.03 -8.60 18.39
CA SER A 203 18.44 -9.81 17.84
C SER A 203 17.16 -10.09 18.62
N VAL A 204 16.02 -9.98 17.95
CA VAL A 204 14.74 -10.41 18.52
C VAL A 204 14.92 -11.86 18.92
N SER A 205 14.92 -12.09 20.23
CA SER A 205 14.95 -13.42 20.81
C SER A 205 13.79 -14.22 20.23
N ARG A 206 14.10 -15.39 19.67
CA ARG A 206 13.09 -16.37 19.26
C ARG A 206 12.15 -16.63 20.44
N PHE A 207 10.91 -16.18 20.34
CA PHE A 207 9.85 -16.64 21.22
C PHE A 207 9.66 -18.14 20.97
N PRO A 208 9.52 -18.97 22.01
CA PRO A 208 9.30 -20.39 21.84
C PRO A 208 7.98 -20.61 21.11
N HIS A 209 8.00 -21.51 20.13
CA HIS A 209 6.81 -22.06 19.48
C HIS A 209 5.93 -22.70 20.56
N GLU A 210 4.95 -21.97 21.07
CA GLU A 210 3.84 -22.60 21.79
C GLU A 210 2.86 -23.20 20.79
N ALA A 211 2.51 -24.45 21.09
CA ALA A 211 1.79 -25.35 20.23
C ALA A 211 0.41 -24.81 19.83
N PHE A 212 0.03 -25.09 18.59
CA PHE A 212 -1.30 -24.94 18.00
C PHE A 212 -2.43 -25.09 19.03
N LEU A 213 -3.14 -23.98 19.30
CA LEU A 213 -4.44 -24.05 19.95
C LEU A 213 -5.44 -24.65 18.97
N GLN A 214 -6.15 -25.67 19.44
CA GLN A 214 -7.15 -26.43 18.71
C GLN A 214 -8.23 -25.52 18.11
N VAL A 215 -8.56 -25.82 16.85
CA VAL A 215 -9.68 -25.26 16.10
C VAL A 215 -10.97 -25.44 16.90
N LEU A 216 -11.63 -24.33 17.25
CA LEU A 216 -12.96 -24.34 17.85
C LEU A 216 -13.98 -24.89 16.84
N ARG A 217 -14.69 -25.96 17.22
CA ARG A 217 -15.80 -26.50 16.42
C ARG A 217 -17.02 -25.57 16.50
N VAL A 218 -17.57 -25.24 15.34
CA VAL A 218 -18.85 -24.54 15.20
C VAL A 218 -19.98 -25.58 15.16
N PRO A 219 -20.97 -25.52 16.06
CA PRO A 219 -22.13 -26.42 16.00
C PRO A 219 -23.02 -26.09 14.78
N HIS A 220 -23.61 -27.14 14.20
CA HIS A 220 -24.51 -27.13 13.05
C HIS A 220 -25.81 -26.36 13.28
#